data_AF-A0A087B2T3-F1
#
_entry.id   AF-A0A087B2T3-F1
#
_cell.length_a   1.000
_cell.length_b   1.000
_cell.length_c   1.000
_cell.angle_alpha   90.00
_cell.angle_beta   90.00
_cell.angle_gamma   90.00
#
_symmetry.space_group_name_H-M   'P 1'
#
loop_
_entity.id
_entity.type
_entity.pdbx_description
1 polymer ?
#
loop_
_entity_poly.entity_id
_entity_poly.type
_entity_poly.pdbx_seq_one_letter_code
_entity_poly.pdbx_strand_id
1 'polypeptide(L)'
;MERGGSRADALGNILILLSALNDLTGEELTLADVLGDDFTDGGNALTGMAAALQGKPVHLTPYIYIEPSQGRQPTSAEMRMASRLGVQPPVLVRNVDRLYGHSVDTEAAERAGEGATPQKRGRETRIIEGEVADAIENEPSIMEQLEEMTGEPDGR
;
A
#
# COMPACT_ATOMS: atom_id res chain seq x y z
N MET A 1 -17.89 19.51 -15.85
CA MET A 1 -17.15 18.86 -14.76
C MET A 1 -15.72 19.34 -14.84
N GLU A 2 -15.34 20.28 -13.97
CA GLU A 2 -13.96 20.73 -13.86
C GLU A 2 -13.11 19.55 -13.37
N ARG A 3 -12.00 19.29 -14.08
CA ARG A 3 -10.97 18.38 -13.58
C ARG A 3 -10.41 19.04 -12.33
N GLY A 4 -10.72 18.49 -11.15
CA GLY A 4 -10.11 18.91 -9.89
C GLY A 4 -8.59 18.95 -10.09
N GLY A 5 -7.98 20.07 -9.65
CA GLY A 5 -6.59 20.42 -9.95
C GLY A 5 -5.65 19.23 -9.80
N SER A 6 -4.82 19.00 -10.82
CA SER A 6 -3.82 17.94 -10.78
C SER A 6 -2.91 18.18 -9.58
N ARG A 7 -2.44 17.13 -8.89
CA ARG A 7 -1.41 17.27 -7.84
C ARG A 7 -0.16 17.99 -8.35
N ALA A 8 0.10 17.95 -9.67
CA ALA A 8 1.15 18.72 -10.34
C ALA A 8 0.94 20.25 -10.26
N ASP A 9 -0.31 20.72 -10.20
CA ASP A 9 -0.64 22.15 -10.09
C ASP A 9 -0.43 22.67 -8.65
N ALA A 10 -0.32 21.78 -7.66
CA ALA A 10 -0.18 22.15 -6.26
C ALA A 10 1.22 22.71 -5.94
N LEU A 11 2.28 22.24 -6.60
CA LEU A 11 3.64 22.69 -6.33
C LEU A 11 3.83 24.18 -6.65
N GLY A 12 3.34 24.64 -7.80
CA GLY A 12 3.40 26.04 -8.17
C GLY A 12 2.72 26.94 -7.13
N ASN A 13 1.55 26.52 -6.64
CA ASN A 13 0.83 27.25 -5.60
C ASN A 13 1.61 27.29 -4.27
N ILE A 14 2.22 26.18 -3.86
CA ILE A 14 3.04 26.11 -2.63
C ILE A 14 4.24 27.06 -2.73
N LEU A 15 4.91 27.11 -3.88
CA LEU A 15 6.05 28.01 -4.08
C LEU A 15 5.66 29.48 -4.02
N ILE A 16 4.51 29.85 -4.61
CA ILE A 16 3.98 31.22 -4.54
C ILE A 16 3.67 31.60 -3.08
N LEU A 17 3.03 30.71 -2.33
CA LEU A 17 2.69 30.94 -0.92
C LEU A 17 3.94 31.08 -0.04
N LEU A 18 4.94 30.21 -0.25
CA LEU A 18 6.21 30.29 0.47
C LEU A 18 6.93 31.62 0.21
N SER A 19 6.97 32.08 -1.05
CA SER A 19 7.54 33.39 -1.39
C SER A 19 6.83 34.52 -0.67
N ALA A 20 5.49 34.53 -0.69
CA ALA A 20 4.72 35.58 -0.04
C ALA A 20 4.88 35.57 1.49
N LEU A 21 5.02 34.39 2.10
CA LEU A 21 5.28 34.25 3.54
C LEU A 21 6.68 34.76 3.92
N ASN A 22 7.70 34.43 3.14
CA ASN A 22 9.05 34.93 3.34
C ASN A 22 9.10 36.46 3.25
N ASP A 23 8.42 37.04 2.25
CA ASP A 23 8.34 38.50 2.09
C ASP A 23 7.62 39.18 3.27
N LEU A 24 6.58 38.54 3.82
CA LEU A 24 5.77 39.11 4.91
C LEU A 24 6.45 38.99 6.28
N THR A 25 7.12 37.87 6.53
CA THR A 25 7.70 37.52 7.84
C THR A 25 9.18 37.90 7.95
N GLY A 26 9.87 38.03 6.82
CA GLY A 26 11.33 38.17 6.77
C GLY A 26 12.08 36.88 7.06
N GLU A 27 11.39 35.73 7.12
CA GLU A 27 12.00 34.42 7.32
C GLU A 27 12.42 33.79 5.98
N GLU A 28 13.37 32.86 6.03
CA GLU A 28 13.83 32.09 4.87
C GLU A 28 13.22 30.68 4.88
N LEU A 29 11.89 30.58 4.80
CA LEU A 29 11.21 29.29 4.76
C LEU A 29 11.51 28.57 3.44
N THR A 30 11.86 27.30 3.55
CA THR A 30 12.12 26.41 2.41
C THR A 30 10.99 25.40 2.25
N LEU A 31 10.96 24.73 1.09
CA LEU A 31 9.99 23.66 0.84
C LEU A 31 10.15 22.49 1.83
N ALA A 32 11.38 22.23 2.30
CA ALA A 32 11.65 21.18 3.27
C ALA A 32 10.99 21.46 4.63
N ASP A 33 10.89 22.73 5.02
CA ASP A 33 10.28 23.14 6.29
C ASP A 33 8.76 22.93 6.29
N VAL A 34 8.13 22.90 5.11
CA VAL A 34 6.69 22.71 4.95
C VAL A 34 6.30 21.25 4.77
N LEU A 35 7.09 20.48 4.01
CA LEU A 35 6.71 19.12 3.64
C LEU A 35 6.94 18.10 4.76
N GLY A 36 7.84 18.38 5.71
CA GLY A 36 8.14 17.49 6.82
C GLY A 36 8.65 16.10 6.39
N ASP A 37 8.84 15.21 7.36
CA ASP A 37 9.30 13.83 7.08
C ASP A 37 8.14 12.86 6.75
N ASP A 38 6.90 13.23 7.09
CA ASP A 38 5.69 12.39 7.00
C ASP A 38 4.77 12.78 5.84
N PHE A 39 5.32 13.18 4.69
CA PHE A 39 4.52 13.48 3.51
C PHE A 39 3.98 12.19 2.87
N THR A 40 2.66 11.98 2.88
CA THR A 40 2.02 10.81 2.25
C THR A 40 1.34 11.18 0.95
N ASP A 41 1.65 10.48 -0.15
CA ASP A 41 0.87 10.58 -1.39
C ASP A 41 0.12 9.28 -1.67
N GLY A 42 -1.22 9.34 -1.64
CA GLY A 42 -2.07 8.20 -2.01
C GLY A 42 -1.86 6.93 -1.17
N GLY A 43 -1.41 7.05 0.08
CA GLY A 43 -1.12 5.92 0.97
C GLY A 43 0.34 5.47 0.99
N ASN A 44 1.21 6.07 0.17
CA ASN A 44 2.65 5.83 0.23
C ASN A 44 3.31 6.93 1.07
N ALA A 45 4.03 6.54 2.12
CA ALA A 45 4.90 7.47 2.84
C ALA A 45 6.11 7.79 1.96
N LEU A 46 6.29 9.06 1.60
CA LEU A 46 7.54 9.57 1.03
C LEU A 46 8.51 9.90 2.18
N THR A 47 8.88 8.88 2.93
CA THR A 47 9.80 9.02 4.07
C THR A 47 11.12 9.59 3.60
N GLY A 48 11.57 10.67 4.25
CA GLY A 48 12.84 11.34 3.94
C GLY A 48 12.77 12.40 2.85
N MET A 49 11.58 12.85 2.42
CA MET A 49 11.43 13.93 1.45
C MET A 49 12.13 15.22 1.90
N ALA A 50 11.94 15.64 3.16
CA ALA A 50 12.62 16.82 3.71
C ALA A 50 14.15 16.63 3.72
N ALA A 51 14.64 15.44 4.10
CA ALA A 51 16.05 15.11 4.03
C ALA A 51 16.61 15.22 2.59
N ALA A 52 15.88 14.70 1.59
CA ALA A 52 16.27 14.80 0.17
C ALA A 52 16.32 16.27 -0.30
N LEU A 53 15.32 17.08 0.05
CA LEU A 53 15.27 18.51 -0.32
C LEU A 53 16.38 19.32 0.34
N GLN A 54 16.89 18.87 1.49
CA GLN A 54 18.06 19.43 2.16
C GLN A 54 19.38 18.87 1.64
N GLY A 55 19.37 18.03 0.60
CA GLY A 55 20.56 17.40 0.03
C GLY A 55 21.19 16.30 0.89
N LYS A 56 20.46 15.80 1.89
CA LYS A 56 20.93 14.68 2.73
C LYS A 56 20.70 13.35 2.00
N PRO A 57 21.58 12.35 2.19
CA PRO A 57 21.37 11.02 1.64
C PRO A 57 20.04 10.44 2.11
N VAL A 58 19.26 9.92 1.16
CA VAL A 58 18.02 9.20 1.43
C VAL A 58 18.17 7.75 0.96
N HIS A 59 17.69 6.83 1.79
CA HIS A 59 17.56 5.43 1.39
C HIS A 59 16.21 5.29 0.69
N LEU A 60 16.26 5.22 -0.64
CA LEU A 60 15.08 4.86 -1.42
C LEU A 60 14.85 3.36 -1.22
N THR A 61 13.81 2.99 -0.49
CA THR A 61 13.33 1.61 -0.51
C THR A 61 13.00 1.29 -1.96
N PRO A 62 13.60 0.28 -2.59
CA PRO A 62 13.34 -0.03 -3.99
C PRO A 62 11.85 -0.23 -4.16
N TYR A 63 11.24 0.61 -5.00
CA TYR A 63 9.89 0.39 -5.45
C TYR A 63 9.90 -0.88 -6.28
N ILE A 64 9.59 -2.01 -5.66
CA ILE A 64 9.30 -3.23 -6.39
C ILE A 64 7.97 -2.96 -7.07
N TYR A 65 8.04 -2.51 -8.32
CA TYR A 65 6.90 -2.59 -9.22
C TYR A 65 6.66 -4.07 -9.45
N ILE A 66 5.82 -4.64 -8.62
CA ILE A 66 5.19 -5.91 -8.94
C ILE A 66 4.30 -5.54 -10.11
N GLU A 67 4.71 -5.91 -11.35
CA GLU A 67 3.76 -5.93 -12.46
C GLU A 67 2.49 -6.58 -11.91
N PRO A 68 1.30 -5.99 -12.10
CA PRO A 68 0.08 -6.63 -11.63
C PRO A 68 0.03 -8.00 -12.31
N SER A 69 0.50 -9.02 -11.59
CA SER A 69 0.43 -10.41 -11.98
C SER A 69 -1.03 -10.62 -12.30
N GLN A 70 -1.32 -11.20 -13.47
CA GLN A 70 -2.61 -11.60 -14.04
C GLN A 70 -3.65 -12.04 -12.99
N GLY A 71 -4.09 -11.10 -12.17
CA GLY A 71 -4.71 -11.34 -10.89
C GLY A 71 -6.07 -10.68 -10.93
N ARG A 72 -7.02 -11.32 -10.25
CA ARG A 72 -8.40 -10.85 -10.25
C ARG A 72 -8.45 -9.39 -9.76
N GLN A 73 -9.38 -8.59 -10.30
CA GLN A 73 -9.60 -7.27 -9.73
C GLN A 73 -10.09 -7.40 -8.27
N PRO A 74 -9.56 -6.59 -7.33
CA PRO A 74 -10.00 -6.60 -5.94
C PRO A 74 -11.50 -6.30 -5.84
N THR A 75 -12.22 -7.01 -4.97
CA THR A 75 -13.60 -6.68 -4.65
C THR A 75 -13.66 -5.45 -3.73
N SER A 76 -14.86 -4.89 -3.54
CA SER A 76 -15.09 -3.82 -2.57
C SER A 76 -14.76 -4.24 -1.13
N ALA A 77 -14.91 -5.51 -0.78
CA ALA A 77 -14.53 -6.01 0.54
C ALA A 77 -13.01 -6.05 0.70
N GLU A 78 -12.31 -6.51 -0.32
CA GLU A 78 -10.84 -6.59 -0.37
C GLU A 78 -10.19 -5.21 -0.39
N MET A 79 -10.75 -4.24 -1.12
CA MET A 79 -10.28 -2.86 -1.08
C MET A 79 -10.35 -2.27 0.34
N ARG A 80 -11.45 -2.54 1.06
CA ARG A 80 -11.60 -2.08 2.45
C ARG A 80 -10.65 -2.80 3.40
N MET A 81 -10.47 -4.11 3.21
CA MET A 81 -9.55 -4.91 4.01
C MET A 81 -8.11 -4.44 3.80
N ALA A 82 -7.69 -4.21 2.56
CA ALA A 82 -6.36 -3.73 2.22
C ALA A 82 -6.09 -2.36 2.88
N SER A 83 -7.08 -1.46 2.84
CA SER A 83 -6.99 -0.18 3.53
C SER A 83 -6.86 -0.31 5.04
N ARG A 84 -7.53 -1.28 5.68
CA ARG A 84 -7.40 -1.51 7.14
C ARG A 84 -6.07 -2.12 7.53
N LEU A 85 -5.55 -3.04 6.72
CA LEU A 85 -4.27 -3.70 6.95
C LEU A 85 -3.06 -2.86 6.51
N GLY A 86 -3.29 -1.70 5.88
CA GLY A 86 -2.21 -0.83 5.42
C GLY A 86 -1.41 -1.41 4.25
N VAL A 87 -2.02 -2.28 3.43
CA VAL A 87 -1.36 -2.94 2.30
C VAL A 87 -1.97 -2.52 0.96
N GLN A 88 -1.20 -2.66 -0.12
CA GLN A 88 -1.72 -2.37 -1.45
C GLN A 88 -2.74 -3.45 -1.89
N PRO A 89 -3.85 -3.08 -2.57
CA PRO A 89 -4.87 -4.05 -3.00
C PRO A 89 -4.33 -5.23 -3.81
N PRO A 90 -3.35 -5.08 -4.73
CA PRO A 90 -2.77 -6.23 -5.44
C PRO A 90 -2.04 -7.23 -4.53
N VAL A 91 -1.36 -6.75 -3.47
CA VAL A 91 -0.67 -7.61 -2.49
C VAL A 91 -1.67 -8.41 -1.68
N LEU A 92 -2.77 -7.78 -1.28
CA LEU A 92 -3.85 -8.46 -0.58
C LEU A 92 -4.50 -9.52 -1.48
N VAL A 93 -4.86 -9.16 -2.72
CA VAL A 93 -5.49 -10.11 -3.65
C VAL A 93 -4.58 -11.31 -3.93
N ARG A 94 -3.27 -11.11 -4.12
CA ARG A 94 -2.32 -12.21 -4.28
C ARG A 94 -2.36 -13.17 -3.10
N ASN A 95 -2.34 -12.65 -1.86
CA ASN A 95 -2.36 -13.49 -0.67
C ASN A 95 -3.73 -14.17 -0.46
N VAL A 96 -4.82 -13.49 -0.76
CA VAL A 96 -6.18 -14.06 -0.75
C VAL A 96 -6.30 -15.20 -1.76
N ASP A 97 -5.87 -14.97 -3.01
CA ASP A 97 -5.88 -15.99 -4.06
C ASP A 97 -4.94 -17.17 -3.71
N ARG A 98 -3.81 -16.92 -3.04
CA ARG A 98 -2.91 -17.97 -2.55
C ARG A 98 -3.55 -18.82 -1.44
N LEU A 99 -4.29 -18.21 -0.53
CA LEU A 99 -4.90 -18.89 0.61
C LEU A 99 -6.14 -19.71 0.21
N TYR A 100 -7.01 -19.12 -0.63
CA TYR A 100 -8.35 -19.67 -0.86
C TYR A 100 -8.61 -20.00 -2.34
N GLY A 101 -7.81 -19.45 -3.27
CA GLY A 101 -8.05 -19.56 -4.71
C GLY A 101 -9.23 -18.73 -5.21
N HIS A 102 -9.85 -17.91 -4.36
CA HIS A 102 -11.03 -17.10 -4.68
C HIS A 102 -11.18 -15.92 -3.71
N SER A 103 -12.18 -15.06 -3.94
CA SER A 103 -12.34 -13.79 -3.22
C SER A 103 -12.75 -13.92 -1.75
N VAL A 104 -12.44 -12.91 -0.93
CA VAL A 104 -12.91 -12.81 0.46
C VAL A 104 -14.44 -12.93 0.58
N ASP A 105 -15.18 -12.33 -0.37
CA ASP A 105 -16.64 -12.38 -0.37
C ASP A 105 -17.16 -13.80 -0.60
N THR A 106 -16.50 -14.57 -1.49
CA THR A 106 -16.81 -15.97 -1.76
C THR A 106 -16.45 -16.85 -0.57
N GLU A 107 -15.24 -16.72 -0.02
CA GLU A 107 -14.78 -17.51 1.13
C GLU A 107 -15.69 -17.26 2.35
N ALA A 108 -16.04 -16.00 2.62
CA ALA A 108 -16.95 -15.66 3.71
C ALA A 108 -18.37 -16.22 3.49
N ALA A 109 -18.83 -16.31 2.24
CA ALA A 109 -20.12 -16.91 1.92
C ALA A 109 -20.10 -18.43 2.12
N GLU A 110 -19.03 -19.10 1.71
CA GLU A 110 -18.85 -20.55 1.86
C GLU A 110 -18.76 -20.95 3.33
N ARG A 111 -17.92 -20.25 4.13
CA ARG A 111 -17.81 -20.49 5.58
C ARG A 111 -19.12 -20.23 6.33
N ALA A 112 -19.82 -19.15 5.96
CA ALA A 112 -21.07 -18.81 6.62
C ALA A 112 -22.19 -19.81 6.28
N GLY A 113 -22.08 -20.50 5.15
CA GLY A 113 -23.07 -21.46 4.65
C GLY A 113 -24.20 -20.81 3.85
N GLU A 114 -24.93 -21.65 3.12
CA GLU A 114 -26.01 -21.22 2.22
C GLU A 114 -27.11 -20.47 2.98
N GLY A 115 -27.60 -19.36 2.42
CA GLY A 115 -28.62 -18.51 3.07
C GLY A 115 -28.16 -17.74 4.31
N ALA A 116 -26.86 -17.74 4.63
CA ALA A 116 -26.35 -17.04 5.80
C ALA A 116 -26.64 -15.53 5.79
N THR A 117 -27.02 -15.01 6.96
CA THR A 117 -27.29 -13.58 7.15
C THR A 117 -26.04 -12.73 6.95
N PRO A 118 -26.18 -11.43 6.61
CA PRO A 118 -25.05 -10.51 6.48
C PRO A 118 -24.18 -10.45 7.74
N GLN A 119 -24.76 -10.57 8.93
CA GLN A 119 -24.04 -10.58 10.19
C GLN A 119 -23.14 -11.81 10.34
N LYS A 120 -23.64 -12.99 9.93
CA LYS A 120 -22.86 -14.24 9.98
C LYS A 120 -21.68 -14.16 9.01
N ARG A 121 -21.92 -13.72 7.77
CA ARG A 121 -20.85 -13.48 6.78
C ARG A 121 -19.81 -12.49 7.29
N GLY A 122 -20.26 -11.39 7.92
CA GLY A 122 -19.35 -10.41 8.51
C GLY A 122 -18.53 -10.93 9.70
N ARG A 123 -18.98 -11.99 10.40
CA ARG A 123 -18.13 -12.67 11.41
C ARG A 123 -17.04 -13.47 10.73
N GLU A 124 -17.36 -14.22 9.68
CA GLU A 124 -16.38 -14.98 8.89
C GLU A 124 -15.34 -14.04 8.25
N THR A 125 -15.77 -12.89 7.69
CA THR A 125 -14.84 -11.91 7.10
C THR A 125 -13.78 -11.41 8.09
N ARG A 126 -14.10 -11.27 9.39
CA ARG A 126 -13.11 -10.86 10.39
C ARG A 126 -12.09 -11.95 10.71
N ILE A 127 -12.50 -13.22 10.63
CA ILE A 127 -11.60 -14.35 10.80
C ILE A 127 -10.64 -14.41 9.61
N ILE A 128 -11.20 -14.31 8.40
CA ILE A 128 -10.43 -14.23 7.15
C ILE A 128 -9.44 -13.06 7.17
N GLU A 129 -9.83 -11.90 7.69
CA GLU A 129 -8.93 -10.75 7.81
C GLU A 129 -7.69 -11.04 8.66
N GLY A 130 -7.84 -11.80 9.76
CA GLY A 130 -6.71 -12.24 10.58
C GLY A 130 -5.82 -13.23 9.82
N GLU A 131 -6.41 -14.22 9.16
CA GLU A 131 -5.65 -15.21 8.37
C GLU A 131 -4.86 -14.56 7.22
N VAL A 132 -5.46 -13.57 6.54
CA VAL A 132 -4.80 -12.81 5.47
C VAL A 132 -3.68 -11.93 6.03
N ALA A 133 -3.89 -11.30 7.19
CA ALA A 133 -2.85 -10.51 7.85
C ALA A 133 -1.63 -11.39 8.22
N ASP A 134 -1.88 -12.54 8.85
CA ASP A 134 -0.84 -13.50 9.21
C ASP A 134 -0.09 -14.00 7.96
N ALA A 135 -0.80 -14.24 6.87
CA ALA A 135 -0.20 -14.71 5.61
C ALA A 135 0.68 -13.65 4.94
N ILE A 136 0.36 -12.37 5.11
CA ILE A 136 1.16 -11.25 4.61
C ILE A 136 2.41 -11.04 5.48
N GLU A 137 2.25 -11.09 6.81
CA GLU A 137 3.36 -10.93 7.75
C GLU A 137 4.41 -12.04 7.63
N ASN A 138 3.96 -13.26 7.33
CA ASN A 138 4.81 -14.45 7.17
C ASN A 138 5.11 -14.79 5.71
N GLU A 139 4.95 -13.84 4.78
CA GLU A 139 5.28 -14.10 3.37
C GLU A 139 6.80 -14.29 3.24
N PRO A 140 7.29 -15.46 2.79
CA PRO A 140 8.72 -15.71 2.69
C PRO A 140 9.33 -14.69 1.76
N SER A 141 10.44 -14.10 2.18
CA SER A 141 11.07 -13.03 1.42
C SER A 141 11.47 -13.54 0.04
N ILE A 142 11.55 -12.67 -0.95
CA ILE A 142 12.01 -13.03 -2.31
C ILE A 142 13.37 -13.76 -2.26
N MET A 143 14.20 -13.48 -1.25
CA MET A 143 15.48 -14.15 -1.04
C MET A 143 15.32 -15.62 -0.63
N GLU A 144 14.37 -15.94 0.25
CA GLU A 144 14.09 -17.33 0.66
C GLU A 144 13.49 -18.14 -0.49
N GLN A 145 12.64 -17.52 -1.32
CA GLN A 145 12.07 -18.16 -2.51
C GLN A 145 13.13 -18.42 -3.60
N LEU A 146 14.12 -17.53 -3.73
CA LEU A 146 15.26 -17.72 -4.63
C LEU A 146 16.23 -18.80 -4.13
N GLU A 147 16.43 -18.93 -2.81
CA GLU A 147 17.22 -20.01 -2.22
C GLU A 147 16.56 -21.38 -2.42
N GLU A 148 15.23 -21.50 -2.31
CA GLU A 148 14.50 -22.74 -2.59
C GLU A 148 14.54 -23.13 -4.08
N MET A 149 14.60 -22.15 -4.99
CA MET A 149 14.73 -22.39 -6.44
C MET A 149 16.16 -22.69 -6.89
N THR A 150 17.17 -22.31 -6.11
CA THR A 150 18.59 -22.52 -6.42
C THR A 150 19.24 -23.64 -5.61
N GLY A 151 18.50 -24.30 -4.71
CA GLY A 151 18.90 -25.56 -4.09
C GLY A 151 19.13 -26.62 -5.16
N GLU A 152 20.40 -26.86 -5.51
CA GLU A 152 20.84 -27.90 -6.42
C GLU A 152 20.17 -29.25 -6.08
N PRO A 153 19.65 -30.00 -7.06
CA PRO A 153 19.28 -31.38 -6.83
C PRO A 153 20.57 -32.14 -6.51
N ASP A 154 20.70 -32.52 -5.25
CA ASP A 154 21.77 -33.34 -4.69
C ASP A 154 22.13 -34.47 -5.68
N GLY A 155 23.34 -34.39 -6.21
CA GLY A 155 23.85 -35.31 -7.22
C GLY A 155 23.85 -36.73 -6.69
N ARG A 156 22.99 -37.57 -7.26
CA ARG A 156 23.07 -39.02 -7.21
C ARG A 156 22.94 -39.61 -8.60
#